data_AF-X1API5-F1
#
_entry.id   AF-X1API5-F1
#
_cell.length_a   1.000
_cell.length_b   1.000
_cell.length_c   1.000
_cell.angle_alpha   90.00
_cell.angle_beta   90.00
_cell.angle_gamma   90.00
#
_symmetry.space_group_name_H-M   'P 1'
#
loop_
_entity.id
_entity.type
_entity.pdbx_description
1 polymer ?
#
loop_
_entity_poly.entity_id
_entity_poly.type
_entity_poly.pdbx_seq_one_letter_code
_entity_poly.pdbx_strand_id
1 'polypeptide(L)'
;EINCKTGLGDVLASYHGGFEIRVKPGAPGIGHVEKISTEKISIIMICFSPISTNKFIKERLSQINGLGGKMVSRLLESKNYKNFQDMSLEFAKYVNVMTPRMQKIIEELAKNNIKCGIALFGETIFSMVPQKEESKVIEILQKYSDGIIIQSELDDNGARVLNN
;
A
#
# COMPACT_ATOMS: atom_id res chain seq x y z
N GLU A 1 -8.66 -5.85 -16.68
CA GLU A 1 -8.42 -6.36 -15.31
C GLU A 1 -9.11 -7.69 -15.02
N ILE A 2 -10.45 -7.75 -14.89
CA ILE A 2 -11.18 -8.98 -14.50
C ILE A 2 -10.97 -10.14 -15.51
N ASN A 3 -11.12 -9.89 -16.81
CA ASN A 3 -10.96 -10.92 -17.84
C ASN A 3 -9.52 -11.42 -17.97
N CYS A 4 -8.54 -10.62 -17.54
CA CYS A 4 -7.11 -10.93 -17.63
C CYS A 4 -6.52 -11.41 -16.30
N LYS A 5 -7.29 -11.40 -15.20
CA LYS A 5 -6.82 -11.68 -13.82
C LYS A 5 -5.62 -10.82 -13.40
N THR A 6 -5.47 -9.64 -13.98
CA THR A 6 -4.29 -8.77 -13.79
C THR A 6 -4.43 -7.81 -12.61
N GLY A 7 -5.64 -7.69 -12.06
CA GLY A 7 -5.98 -6.78 -10.97
C GLY A 7 -7.50 -6.74 -10.83
N LEU A 8 -7.99 -6.38 -9.64
CA LEU A 8 -9.43 -6.25 -9.34
C LEU A 8 -9.80 -4.80 -9.02
N GLY A 9 -8.90 -3.85 -9.28
CA GLY A 9 -9.01 -2.54 -8.66
C GLY A 9 -8.10 -1.42 -9.11
N ASP A 10 -7.10 -1.72 -9.92
CA ASP A 10 -6.04 -0.76 -10.21
C ASP A 10 -6.56 0.34 -11.14
N VAL A 11 -7.54 0.03 -11.99
CA VAL A 11 -8.19 1.00 -12.88
C VAL A 11 -9.03 2.02 -12.11
N LEU A 12 -9.80 1.59 -11.09
CA LEU A 12 -10.66 2.51 -10.35
C LEU A 12 -9.84 3.45 -9.45
N ALA A 13 -8.79 2.92 -8.82
CA ALA A 13 -7.84 3.69 -8.03
C ALA A 13 -7.18 4.80 -8.87
N SER A 14 -6.59 4.41 -10.01
CA SER A 14 -5.88 5.33 -10.92
C SER A 14 -6.80 6.39 -11.53
N TYR A 15 -8.08 6.06 -11.73
CA TYR A 15 -9.06 7.02 -12.25
C TYR A 15 -9.33 8.17 -11.26
N HIS A 16 -9.47 7.85 -9.98
CA HIS A 16 -9.83 8.86 -8.98
C HIS A 16 -8.60 9.59 -8.41
N GLY A 17 -7.47 8.91 -8.23
CA GLY A 17 -6.28 9.47 -7.59
C GLY A 17 -6.46 9.81 -6.10
N GLY A 18 -5.34 10.13 -5.45
CA GLY A 18 -5.23 10.43 -4.03
C GLY A 18 -5.03 9.20 -3.16
N PHE A 19 -5.42 9.30 -1.89
CA PHE A 19 -5.46 8.17 -0.97
C PHE A 19 -6.90 7.73 -0.77
N GLU A 20 -7.28 6.60 -1.36
CA GLU A 20 -8.67 6.13 -1.38
C GLU A 20 -8.89 4.76 -0.72
N ILE A 21 -10.13 4.58 -0.26
CA ILE A 21 -10.66 3.31 0.22
C ILE A 21 -11.77 2.89 -0.72
N ARG A 22 -11.70 1.67 -1.26
CA ARG A 22 -12.83 1.11 -1.99
C ARG A 22 -13.86 0.54 -1.02
N VAL A 23 -15.05 1.14 -1.02
CA VAL A 23 -16.17 0.72 -0.16
C VAL A 23 -17.11 -0.23 -0.90
N LYS A 24 -17.22 -0.07 -2.24
CA LYS A 24 -18.03 -0.96 -3.08
C LYS A 24 -17.23 -1.47 -4.28
N PRO A 25 -17.19 -2.79 -4.53
CA PRO A 25 -16.53 -3.34 -5.71
C PRO A 25 -17.26 -2.93 -7.00
N GLY A 26 -16.52 -2.69 -8.07
CA GLY A 26 -17.07 -2.37 -9.39
C GLY A 26 -16.13 -1.53 -10.24
N ALA A 27 -16.43 -1.42 -11.54
CA ALA A 27 -15.75 -0.51 -12.47
C ALA A 27 -16.14 0.96 -12.20
N PRO A 28 -15.46 1.97 -12.81
CA PRO A 28 -15.88 3.36 -12.74
C PRO A 28 -17.37 3.52 -13.09
N GLY A 29 -18.13 4.21 -12.22
CA GLY A 29 -19.59 4.36 -12.32
C GLY A 29 -20.42 3.28 -11.60
N ILE A 30 -19.81 2.17 -11.17
CA ILE A 30 -20.48 1.08 -10.41
C ILE A 30 -19.87 0.92 -9.00
N GLY A 31 -18.53 0.94 -8.93
CA GLY A 31 -17.77 0.90 -7.68
C GLY A 31 -17.83 2.24 -6.95
N HIS A 32 -17.60 2.23 -5.64
CA HIS A 32 -17.57 3.43 -4.81
C HIS A 32 -16.24 3.51 -4.07
N VAL A 33 -15.63 4.69 -4.11
CA VAL A 33 -14.40 5.02 -3.40
C VAL A 33 -14.63 6.20 -2.46
N GLU A 34 -14.07 6.11 -1.26
CA GLU A 34 -14.00 7.19 -0.29
C GLU A 34 -12.57 7.72 -0.27
N LYS A 35 -12.38 9.02 -0.53
CA LYS A 35 -11.07 9.65 -0.43
C LYS A 35 -10.78 10.04 1.02
N ILE A 36 -9.55 9.79 1.46
CA ILE A 36 -9.01 10.29 2.72
C ILE A 36 -8.16 11.52 2.39
N SER A 37 -8.51 12.67 2.95
CA SER A 37 -7.67 13.86 2.88
C SER A 37 -6.39 13.61 3.68
N THR A 38 -5.24 13.90 3.08
CA THR A 38 -3.95 13.85 3.76
C THR A 38 -3.27 15.21 3.70
N GLU A 39 -2.40 15.49 4.67
CA GLU A 39 -1.42 16.56 4.52
C GLU A 39 -0.37 16.17 3.47
N LYS A 40 0.49 17.11 3.04
CA LYS A 40 1.57 16.77 2.12
C LYS A 40 2.49 15.73 2.75
N ILE A 41 2.41 14.51 2.22
CA ILE A 41 3.18 13.36 2.67
C ILE A 41 3.95 12.77 1.50
N SER A 42 5.02 12.09 1.84
CA SER A 42 5.88 11.36 0.91
C SER A 42 5.73 9.87 1.14
N ILE A 43 5.77 9.15 0.03
CA ILE A 43 5.69 7.70 -0.02
C ILE A 43 7.07 7.22 -0.44
N ILE A 44 7.72 6.49 0.47
CA ILE A 44 9.04 5.93 0.22
C ILE A 44 8.90 4.41 0.30
N MET A 45 9.37 3.74 -0.74
CA MET A 45 9.23 2.29 -0.89
C MET A 45 10.59 1.66 -1.11
N ILE A 46 10.77 0.43 -0.61
CA ILE A 46 11.87 -0.44 -1.01
C ILE A 46 11.32 -1.74 -1.58
N CYS A 47 11.80 -2.12 -2.76
CA CYS A 47 11.35 -3.27 -3.53
C CYS A 47 12.50 -4.24 -3.76
N PHE A 48 12.37 -5.52 -3.37
CA PHE A 48 13.43 -6.52 -3.55
C PHE A 48 13.15 -7.52 -4.68
N SER A 49 11.92 -8.01 -4.79
CA SER A 49 11.56 -9.04 -5.77
C SER A 49 10.04 -9.10 -5.97
N PRO A 50 9.55 -9.28 -7.21
CA PRO A 50 8.12 -9.44 -7.47
C PRO A 50 7.63 -10.82 -6.98
N ILE A 51 6.41 -10.88 -6.45
CA ILE A 51 5.71 -12.14 -6.21
C ILE A 51 4.67 -12.33 -7.33
N SER A 52 4.52 -13.56 -7.83
CA SER A 52 3.46 -13.85 -8.80
C SER A 52 2.07 -13.64 -8.17
N THR A 53 1.39 -12.57 -8.59
CA THR A 53 0.02 -12.20 -8.18
C THR A 53 -0.96 -13.37 -8.30
N ASN A 54 -0.84 -14.15 -9.39
CA ASN A 54 -1.69 -15.30 -9.66
C ASN A 54 -1.50 -16.45 -8.66
N LYS A 55 -0.27 -16.67 -8.16
CA LYS A 55 0.00 -17.69 -7.15
C LYS A 55 -0.57 -17.27 -5.79
N PHE A 56 -0.41 -16.00 -5.43
CA PHE A 56 -0.89 -15.47 -4.17
C PHE A 56 -2.42 -15.54 -4.03
N ILE A 57 -3.16 -15.13 -5.06
CA ILE A 57 -4.63 -15.07 -5.01
C ILE A 57 -5.24 -16.47 -4.87
N LYS A 58 -4.76 -17.48 -5.63
CA LYS A 58 -5.38 -18.81 -5.63
C LYS A 58 -5.28 -19.54 -4.28
N GLU A 59 -4.21 -19.33 -3.52
CA GLU A 59 -3.91 -20.12 -2.32
C GLU A 59 -4.55 -19.55 -1.03
N ARG A 60 -4.91 -18.25 -1.01
CA ARG A 60 -5.23 -17.54 0.26
C ARG A 60 -6.52 -16.71 0.29
N LEU A 61 -7.33 -16.74 -0.79
CA LEU A 61 -8.58 -15.97 -0.89
C LEU A 61 -9.56 -16.19 0.28
N SER A 62 -9.69 -17.42 0.79
CA SER A 62 -10.61 -17.74 1.88
C SER A 62 -10.18 -17.16 3.23
N GLN A 63 -8.86 -17.01 3.47
CA GLN A 63 -8.32 -16.40 4.68
C GLN A 63 -8.47 -14.88 4.65
N ILE A 64 -8.32 -14.27 3.47
CA ILE A 64 -8.41 -12.82 3.26
C ILE A 64 -9.82 -12.28 3.56
N ASN A 65 -10.85 -13.09 3.27
CA ASN A 65 -12.25 -12.71 3.45
C ASN A 65 -12.62 -12.62 4.94
N GLY A 66 -12.89 -11.40 5.42
CA GLY A 66 -13.29 -11.10 6.80
C GLY A 66 -12.39 -10.07 7.46
N LEU A 67 -11.09 -10.37 7.60
CA LEU A 67 -10.13 -9.42 8.20
C LEU A 67 -10.03 -8.14 7.36
N GLY A 68 -9.95 -8.28 6.04
CA GLY A 68 -9.91 -7.14 5.13
C GLY A 68 -11.13 -6.23 5.29
N GLY A 69 -12.32 -6.82 5.44
CA GLY A 69 -13.56 -6.06 5.67
C GLY A 69 -13.53 -5.25 6.97
N LYS A 70 -13.06 -5.85 8.08
CA LYS A 70 -12.92 -5.15 9.36
C LYS A 70 -11.92 -4.01 9.29
N MET A 71 -10.80 -4.20 8.59
CA MET A 71 -9.78 -3.15 8.40
C MET A 71 -10.30 -2.01 7.54
N VAL A 72 -11.09 -2.29 6.50
CA VAL A 72 -11.77 -1.26 5.70
C VAL A 72 -12.70 -0.43 6.58
N SER A 73 -13.54 -1.05 7.42
CA SER A 73 -14.40 -0.32 8.37
C SER A 73 -13.59 0.57 9.33
N ARG A 74 -12.52 0.03 9.95
CA ARG A 74 -11.63 0.79 10.85
C ARG A 74 -10.94 1.95 10.13
N LEU A 75 -10.57 1.78 8.86
CA LEU A 75 -9.92 2.83 8.09
C LEU A 75 -10.91 3.94 7.70
N LEU A 76 -12.14 3.58 7.35
CA LEU A 76 -13.22 4.52 7.07
C LEU A 76 -13.57 5.39 8.28
N GLU A 77 -13.53 4.80 9.48
CA GLU A 77 -13.75 5.54 10.73
C GLU A 77 -12.58 6.45 11.07
N SER A 78 -11.35 5.94 10.97
CA SER A 78 -10.17 6.70 11.42
C SER A 78 -9.64 7.71 10.41
N LYS A 79 -9.85 7.49 9.11
CA LYS A 79 -9.38 8.32 7.99
C LYS A 79 -7.92 8.75 8.14
N ASN A 80 -7.06 7.82 8.57
CA ASN A 80 -5.69 8.13 8.98
C ASN A 80 -4.67 7.18 8.29
N TYR A 81 -3.75 7.75 7.52
CA TYR A 81 -2.72 7.01 6.79
C TYR A 81 -1.74 6.27 7.73
N LYS A 82 -1.56 6.72 8.97
CA LYS A 82 -0.75 6.01 9.99
C LYS A 82 -1.44 4.72 10.43
N ASN A 83 -2.76 4.74 10.60
CA ASN A 83 -3.54 3.54 10.93
C ASN A 83 -3.57 2.57 9.74
N PHE A 84 -3.62 3.09 8.51
CA PHE A 84 -3.50 2.28 7.31
C PHE A 84 -2.18 1.49 7.26
N GLN A 85 -1.05 2.13 7.58
CA GLN A 85 0.25 1.45 7.64
C GLN A 85 0.25 0.32 8.68
N ASP A 86 -0.25 0.58 9.90
CA ASP A 86 -0.35 -0.47 10.94
C ASP A 86 -1.22 -1.64 10.48
N MET A 87 -2.39 -1.35 9.88
CA MET A 87 -3.31 -2.37 9.39
C MET A 87 -2.73 -3.12 8.18
N SER A 88 -1.98 -2.46 7.32
CA SER A 88 -1.27 -3.09 6.20
C SER A 88 -0.26 -4.11 6.72
N LEU A 89 0.51 -3.76 7.76
CA LEU A 89 1.45 -4.68 8.40
C LEU A 89 0.75 -5.83 9.14
N GLU A 90 -0.33 -5.54 9.87
CA GLU A 90 -1.17 -6.54 10.54
C GLU A 90 -1.72 -7.54 9.52
N PHE A 91 -2.23 -7.04 8.40
CA PHE A 91 -2.77 -7.86 7.32
C PHE A 91 -1.69 -8.74 6.69
N ALA A 92 -0.51 -8.18 6.38
CA ALA A 92 0.61 -8.93 5.81
C ALA A 92 1.09 -10.08 6.70
N LYS A 93 1.14 -9.87 8.02
CA LYS A 93 1.43 -10.92 9.01
C LYS A 93 0.35 -12.00 8.98
N TYR A 94 -0.91 -11.60 8.98
CA TYR A 94 -2.05 -12.53 8.97
C TYR A 94 -2.08 -13.42 7.72
N VAL A 95 -1.80 -12.87 6.53
CA VAL A 95 -1.75 -13.64 5.28
C VAL A 95 -0.42 -14.38 5.06
N ASN A 96 0.51 -14.30 6.03
CA ASN A 96 1.81 -14.96 6.04
C ASN A 96 2.66 -14.68 4.79
N VAL A 97 2.82 -13.39 4.45
CA VAL A 97 3.71 -12.92 3.35
C VAL A 97 5.00 -12.28 3.84
N MET A 98 5.20 -12.24 5.15
CA MET A 98 6.36 -11.60 5.77
C MET A 98 7.63 -12.44 5.58
N THR A 99 8.66 -11.88 4.95
CA THR A 99 9.98 -12.50 4.85
C THR A 99 10.89 -12.05 6.00
N PRO A 100 11.92 -12.83 6.36
CA PRO A 100 12.90 -12.41 7.38
C PRO A 100 13.60 -11.09 7.03
N ARG A 101 13.82 -10.83 5.73
CA ARG A 101 14.38 -9.56 5.25
C ARG A 101 13.43 -8.40 5.54
N MET A 102 12.14 -8.56 5.20
CA MET A 102 11.14 -7.54 5.48
C MET A 102 11.03 -7.25 6.98
N GLN A 103 11.06 -8.30 7.81
CA GLN A 103 10.98 -8.17 9.27
C GLN A 103 12.12 -7.32 9.84
N LYS A 104 13.35 -7.48 9.36
CA LYS A 104 14.50 -6.65 9.78
C LYS A 104 14.30 -5.17 9.49
N ILE A 105 13.82 -4.85 8.28
CA ILE A 105 13.56 -3.47 7.86
C ILE A 105 12.45 -2.84 8.71
N ILE A 106 11.35 -3.58 8.95
CA ILE A 106 10.25 -3.12 9.79
C ILE A 106 10.72 -2.82 11.21
N GLU A 107 11.54 -3.69 11.80
CA GLU A 107 12.08 -3.47 13.14
C GLU A 107 13.01 -2.24 13.18
N GLU A 108 13.79 -2.02 12.13
CA GLU A 108 14.68 -0.86 12.05
C GLU A 108 13.92 0.46 11.87
N LEU A 109 12.87 0.48 11.04
CA LEU A 109 11.97 1.62 10.90
C LEU A 109 11.24 1.88 12.23
N ALA A 110 10.74 0.83 12.90
CA ALA A 110 10.06 0.94 14.19
C ALA A 110 10.96 1.49 15.30
N LYS A 111 12.23 1.05 15.38
CA LYS A 111 13.24 1.60 16.30
C LYS A 111 13.46 3.11 16.11
N ASN A 112 13.17 3.61 14.91
CA ASN A 112 13.27 5.01 14.54
C ASN A 112 11.94 5.76 14.60
N ASN A 113 10.89 5.16 15.17
CA ASN A 113 9.52 5.68 15.24
C ASN A 113 8.87 5.93 13.85
N ILE A 114 9.32 5.23 12.82
CA ILE A 114 8.77 5.31 11.47
C ILE A 114 7.80 4.15 11.26
N LYS A 115 6.57 4.49 10.88
CA LYS A 115 5.58 3.49 10.49
C LYS A 115 5.82 3.02 9.05
N CYS A 116 5.40 1.80 8.77
CA CYS A 116 5.46 1.22 7.44
C CYS A 116 4.32 0.22 7.24
N GLY A 117 4.01 -0.04 5.98
CA GLY A 117 3.12 -1.10 5.53
C GLY A 117 3.79 -1.97 4.47
N ILE A 118 3.08 -3.01 4.04
CA ILE A 118 3.52 -3.93 3.00
C ILE A 118 2.65 -3.74 1.76
N ALA A 119 3.28 -3.47 0.62
CA ALA A 119 2.59 -3.54 -0.66
C ALA A 119 2.44 -5.03 -1.01
N LEU A 120 1.20 -5.51 -0.98
CA LEU A 120 0.89 -6.90 -1.25
C LEU A 120 1.31 -7.26 -2.69
N PHE A 121 1.74 -8.51 -2.91
CA PHE A 121 2.28 -9.02 -4.19
C PHE A 121 3.76 -8.71 -4.49
N GLY A 122 4.56 -8.51 -3.46
CA GLY A 122 6.01 -8.43 -3.60
C GLY A 122 6.70 -8.44 -2.25
N GLU A 123 8.02 -8.57 -2.27
CA GLU A 123 8.82 -8.11 -1.13
C GLU A 123 8.97 -6.59 -1.25
N THR A 124 7.93 -5.88 -0.84
CA THR A 124 7.83 -4.43 -0.95
C THR A 124 7.30 -3.82 0.33
N ILE A 125 8.10 -2.95 0.93
CA ILE A 125 7.75 -2.18 2.13
C ILE A 125 7.56 -0.74 1.69
N PHE A 126 6.53 -0.08 2.20
CA PHE A 126 6.32 1.35 2.00
C PHE A 126 6.18 2.06 3.35
N SER A 127 6.60 3.32 3.39
CA SER A 127 6.36 4.26 4.47
C SER A 127 5.70 5.51 3.92
N MET A 128 4.61 5.93 4.57
CA MET A 128 3.95 7.20 4.33
C MET A 128 4.31 8.14 5.48
N VAL A 129 5.08 9.18 5.19
CA VAL A 129 5.66 10.08 6.20
C VAL A 129 5.51 11.54 5.80
N PRO A 130 5.50 12.49 6.75
CA PRO A 130 5.65 13.90 6.42
C PRO A 130 6.95 14.15 5.66
N GLN A 131 6.96 15.10 4.72
CA GLN A 131 8.13 15.40 3.86
C GLN A 131 9.44 15.63 4.66
N LYS A 132 9.35 16.23 5.85
CA LYS A 132 10.50 16.45 6.74
C LYS A 132 11.19 15.18 7.25
N GLU A 133 10.53 14.03 7.17
CA GLU A 133 11.07 12.74 7.65
C GLU A 133 11.65 11.89 6.51
N GLU A 134 11.57 12.35 5.25
CA GLU A 134 12.02 11.60 4.08
C GLU A 134 13.46 11.12 4.18
N SER A 135 14.39 12.04 4.49
CA SER A 135 15.83 11.73 4.55
C SER A 135 16.11 10.62 5.55
N LYS A 136 15.41 10.64 6.70
CA LYS A 136 15.56 9.62 7.75
C LYS A 136 15.11 8.24 7.26
N VAL A 137 14.02 8.17 6.52
CA VAL A 137 13.56 6.89 5.93
C VAL A 137 14.57 6.40 4.89
N ILE A 138 15.03 7.29 4.00
CA ILE A 138 15.99 6.94 2.94
C ILE A 138 17.30 6.42 3.54
N GLU A 139 17.85 7.09 4.56
CA GLU A 139 19.08 6.64 5.25
C GLU A 139 18.96 5.23 5.83
N ILE A 140 17.78 4.86 6.34
CA ILE A 140 17.52 3.50 6.85
C ILE A 140 17.47 2.51 5.68
N LEU A 141 16.70 2.83 4.64
CA LEU A 141 16.50 1.92 3.50
C LEU A 141 17.78 1.72 2.68
N GLN A 142 18.66 2.72 2.60
CA GLN A 142 19.95 2.65 1.89
C GLN A 142 20.90 1.59 2.44
N LYS A 143 20.69 1.12 3.69
CA LYS A 143 21.46 0.01 4.27
C LYS A 143 21.18 -1.33 3.57
N TYR A 144 20.11 -1.43 2.80
CA TYR A 144 19.66 -2.63 2.10
C TYR A 144 19.93 -2.48 0.59
N SER A 145 21.20 -2.68 0.21
CA SER A 145 21.70 -2.41 -1.16
C SER A 145 21.12 -3.29 -2.26
N ASP A 146 20.49 -4.42 -1.90
CA ASP A 146 19.81 -5.34 -2.82
C ASP A 146 18.37 -4.90 -3.16
N GLY A 147 17.87 -3.83 -2.54
CA GLY A 147 16.55 -3.26 -2.80
C GLY A 147 16.58 -2.03 -3.69
N ILE A 148 15.53 -1.84 -4.47
CA ILE A 148 15.29 -0.62 -5.25
C ILE A 148 14.46 0.34 -4.40
N ILE A 149 15.00 1.52 -4.11
CA ILE A 149 14.28 2.57 -3.38
C ILE A 149 13.54 3.46 -4.37
N ILE A 150 12.26 3.70 -4.10
CA ILE A 150 11.40 4.59 -4.88
C ILE A 150 10.86 5.67 -3.94
N GLN A 151 11.02 6.93 -4.33
CA GLN A 151 10.43 8.09 -3.67
C GLN A 151 9.32 8.63 -4.56
N SER A 152 8.14 8.85 -3.99
CA SER A 152 6.96 9.38 -4.68
C SER A 152 6.13 10.26 -3.74
N GLU A 153 5.22 11.01 -4.33
CA GLU A 153 4.15 11.73 -3.63
C GLU A 153 2.79 11.13 -4.01
N LEU A 154 1.72 11.53 -3.29
CA LEU A 154 0.35 11.21 -3.68
C LEU A 154 -0.09 12.13 -4.82
N ASP A 155 -0.57 11.57 -5.94
CA ASP A 155 -1.26 12.35 -6.98
C ASP A 155 -2.77 12.37 -6.73
N ASP A 156 -3.27 13.49 -6.23
CA ASP A 156 -4.69 13.69 -5.91
C ASP A 156 -5.60 13.83 -7.13
N ASN A 157 -5.05 14.07 -8.32
CA ASN A 157 -5.80 14.45 -9.51
C ASN A 157 -6.26 13.24 -10.35
N GLY A 158 -5.61 12.09 -10.19
CA GLY A 158 -5.92 10.88 -10.94
C GLY A 158 -5.66 11.02 -12.46
N ALA A 159 -6.34 10.17 -13.23
CA ALA A 159 -6.15 10.10 -14.68
C ALA A 159 -6.64 11.37 -15.39
N ARG A 160 -5.78 11.95 -16.24
CA ARG A 160 -6.07 13.17 -17.01
C ARG A 160 -5.76 12.96 -18.50
N VAL A 161 -6.67 13.43 -19.35
CA VAL A 161 -6.43 13.52 -20.80
C VAL A 161 -5.71 14.84 -21.06
N LEU A 162 -4.53 14.76 -21.67
CA LEU A 162 -3.81 15.94 -22.14
C LEU A 162 -4.32 16.27 -23.54
N ASN A 163 -4.92 17.44 -23.71
CA ASN A 163 -5.24 17.95 -25.04
C ASN A 163 -3.94 18.49 -25.65
N ASN A 164 -3.44 17.83 -26.69
CA ASN A 164 -2.38 18.34 -27.55
C ASN A 164 -2.96 19.17 -28.68
#